data_AF-A0A7K0CRS1-F1
#
_entry.id   AF-A0A7K0CRS1-F1
#
_cell.length_a   1.000
_cell.length_b   1.000
_cell.length_c   1.000
_cell.angle_alpha   90.00
_cell.angle_beta   90.00
_cell.angle_gamma   90.00
#
_symmetry.space_group_name_H-M   'P 1'
#
loop_
_entity.id
_entity.type
_entity.pdbx_description
1 polymer ?
#
loop_
_entity_poly.entity_id
_entity_poly.type
_entity_poly.pdbx_seq_one_letter_code
_entity_poly.pdbx_strand_id
1 'polypeptide(L)'
;MPIPRGAPAPNPVAFVHNPHTWADPEGLTPTPGCGIDDDTWEAIERQYGTDVADGVNHNFERMTDGTKNGPDHSLAGIGNDPQKLADYLNSFKGKMTHIDTKGQGSRVAYDASRVDSQGRGVLIVQTPYRISAYHYSQDAFESGRYVLP
;
A
#
# COMPACT_ATOMS: atom_id res chain seq x y z
N MET A 1 -30.25 -44.29 0.49
CA MET A 1 -30.41 -43.73 -0.88
C MET A 1 -31.21 -42.41 -0.80
N PRO A 2 -30.98 -41.40 -1.68
CA PRO A 2 -31.23 -39.96 -1.44
C PRO A 2 -32.56 -39.32 -2.01
N ILE A 3 -32.74 -38.01 -1.71
CA ILE A 3 -33.84 -36.97 -1.76
C ILE A 3 -34.72 -36.76 -3.03
N PRO A 4 -35.87 -35.98 -3.03
CA PRO A 4 -35.82 -34.53 -3.42
C PRO A 4 -36.98 -33.52 -3.05
N ARG A 5 -36.58 -32.23 -2.98
CA ARG A 5 -37.24 -30.95 -3.42
C ARG A 5 -38.45 -30.37 -2.66
N GLY A 6 -38.17 -29.37 -1.83
CA GLY A 6 -39.11 -28.29 -1.49
C GLY A 6 -39.38 -27.37 -2.68
N ALA A 7 -40.58 -26.78 -2.70
CA ALA A 7 -41.19 -26.03 -3.79
C ALA A 7 -40.36 -24.85 -4.35
N PRO A 8 -40.60 -24.45 -5.62
CA PRO A 8 -39.96 -23.28 -6.21
C PRO A 8 -40.44 -21.99 -5.52
N ALA A 9 -39.50 -21.11 -5.16
CA ALA A 9 -39.83 -19.78 -4.70
C ALA A 9 -40.38 -18.93 -5.86
N PRO A 10 -41.45 -18.14 -5.67
CA PRO A 10 -42.04 -17.33 -6.74
C PRO A 10 -41.17 -16.12 -7.14
N ASN A 11 -41.08 -15.93 -8.47
CA ASN A 11 -40.77 -14.69 -9.20
C ASN A 11 -39.30 -14.18 -9.23
N PRO A 12 -38.54 -14.42 -10.33
CA PRO A 12 -37.13 -14.01 -10.47
C PRO A 12 -36.90 -12.54 -10.86
N VAL A 13 -37.90 -11.65 -10.80
CA VAL A 13 -37.77 -10.28 -11.37
C VAL A 13 -37.88 -9.14 -10.34
N ALA A 14 -37.99 -9.40 -9.04
CA ALA A 14 -38.39 -8.33 -8.11
C ALA A 14 -37.31 -7.69 -7.22
N PHE A 15 -36.18 -8.32 -6.89
CA PHE A 15 -35.18 -7.66 -6.03
C PHE A 15 -33.74 -8.10 -6.34
N VAL A 16 -33.14 -7.45 -7.33
CA VAL A 16 -31.69 -7.20 -7.33
C VAL A 16 -31.50 -5.70 -7.49
N HIS A 17 -31.73 -4.99 -6.39
CA HIS A 17 -30.84 -3.89 -6.05
C HIS A 17 -29.92 -4.48 -5.00
N ASN A 18 -28.70 -4.83 -5.39
CA ASN A 18 -27.64 -5.15 -4.44
C ASN A 18 -27.01 -3.81 -4.03
N PRO A 19 -27.44 -3.16 -2.92
CA PRO A 19 -26.59 -2.15 -2.33
C PRO A 19 -25.30 -2.86 -1.96
N HIS A 20 -24.16 -2.40 -2.46
CA HIS A 20 -22.84 -2.95 -2.15
C HIS A 20 -22.53 -2.81 -0.65
N THR A 21 -23.12 -3.68 0.17
CA THR A 21 -22.80 -3.86 1.59
C THR A 21 -22.93 -5.34 1.91
N TRP A 22 -22.06 -6.13 1.29
CA TRP A 22 -21.52 -7.31 1.96
C TRP A 22 -20.74 -6.83 3.19
N ALA A 23 -21.45 -6.72 4.31
CA ALA A 23 -20.83 -6.57 5.62
C ALA A 23 -20.07 -7.87 5.90
N ASP A 24 -18.74 -7.79 6.00
CA ASP A 24 -17.89 -8.85 6.52
C ASP A 24 -18.19 -9.02 8.02
N PRO A 25 -18.88 -10.11 8.45
CA PRO A 25 -19.28 -10.30 9.84
C PRO A 25 -18.10 -10.61 10.77
N GLU A 26 -16.93 -10.97 10.21
CA GLU A 26 -15.73 -11.32 10.98
C GLU A 26 -14.81 -10.13 11.20
N GLY A 27 -15.16 -8.94 10.68
CA GLY A 27 -14.58 -7.67 11.08
C GLY A 27 -13.08 -7.78 11.31
N LEU A 28 -12.33 -8.15 10.26
CA LEU A 28 -10.91 -7.85 10.20
C LEU A 28 -10.74 -6.34 10.03
N THR A 29 -11.38 -5.56 10.91
CA THR A 29 -11.09 -4.15 11.11
C THR A 29 -9.58 -4.05 11.29
N PRO A 30 -8.88 -3.26 10.45
CA PRO A 30 -7.52 -2.86 10.74
C PRO A 30 -7.49 -2.41 12.20
N THR A 31 -6.52 -2.91 12.97
CA THR A 31 -6.36 -2.57 14.39
C THR A 31 -6.59 -1.06 14.55
N PRO A 32 -7.54 -0.60 15.38
CA PRO A 32 -7.88 0.81 15.45
C PRO A 32 -6.62 1.62 15.76
N GLY A 33 -6.10 2.33 14.76
CA GLY A 33 -4.83 3.07 14.81
C GLY A 33 -3.68 2.57 13.94
N CYS A 34 -3.81 1.49 13.15
CA CYS A 34 -2.80 1.09 12.17
C CYS A 34 -3.34 1.18 10.72
N GLY A 35 -2.79 2.09 9.92
CA GLY A 35 -3.16 2.24 8.51
C GLY A 35 -4.14 3.38 8.22
N ILE A 36 -4.62 3.41 6.97
CA ILE A 36 -5.67 4.34 6.49
C ILE A 36 -7.05 3.70 6.66
N ASP A 37 -8.12 4.50 6.71
CA ASP A 37 -9.49 3.98 6.73
C ASP A 37 -9.90 3.34 5.40
N ASP A 38 -10.88 2.43 5.46
CA ASP A 38 -11.35 1.64 4.31
C ASP A 38 -11.84 2.51 3.15
N ASP A 39 -12.59 3.60 3.45
CA ASP A 39 -13.08 4.52 2.42
C ASP A 39 -11.92 5.18 1.66
N THR A 40 -10.87 5.61 2.38
CA THR A 40 -9.65 6.15 1.79
C THR A 40 -8.89 5.10 0.99
N TRP A 41 -8.79 3.86 1.50
CA TRP A 41 -8.14 2.76 0.79
C TRP A 41 -8.85 2.44 -0.54
N GLU A 42 -10.18 2.30 -0.51
CA GLU A 42 -10.99 2.02 -1.70
C GLU A 42 -10.91 3.15 -2.73
N ALA A 43 -10.86 4.41 -2.26
CA ALA A 43 -10.70 5.56 -3.15
C ALA A 43 -9.35 5.52 -3.89
N ILE A 44 -8.27 5.22 -3.17
CA ILE A 44 -6.92 5.09 -3.74
C ILE A 44 -6.83 3.88 -4.68
N GLU A 45 -7.38 2.73 -4.28
CA GLU A 45 -7.41 1.53 -5.11
C GLU A 45 -8.10 1.81 -6.44
N ARG A 46 -9.28 2.42 -6.38
CA ARG A 46 -10.08 2.75 -7.57
C ARG A 46 -9.32 3.67 -8.54
N GLN A 47 -8.45 4.54 -8.03
CA GLN A 47 -7.73 5.51 -8.83
C GLN A 47 -6.38 4.99 -9.35
N TYR A 48 -5.61 4.27 -8.53
CA TYR A 48 -4.21 3.94 -8.79
C TYR A 48 -3.89 2.44 -8.83
N GLY A 49 -4.84 1.62 -8.39
CA GLY A 49 -4.72 0.18 -8.25
C GLY A 49 -4.32 -0.26 -6.83
N THR A 50 -4.58 -1.54 -6.56
CA THR A 50 -4.37 -2.19 -5.26
C THR A 50 -2.92 -2.09 -4.78
N ASP A 51 -1.93 -2.16 -5.69
CA ASP A 51 -0.51 -2.08 -5.35
C ASP A 51 -0.11 -0.73 -4.72
N VAL A 52 -0.77 0.35 -5.14
CA VAL A 52 -0.58 1.69 -4.57
C VAL A 52 -1.37 1.83 -3.26
N ALA A 53 -2.61 1.36 -3.22
CA ALA A 53 -3.45 1.40 -2.01
C ALA A 53 -2.80 0.65 -0.84
N ASP A 54 -2.35 -0.59 -1.07
CA ASP A 54 -1.61 -1.39 -0.08
C ASP A 54 -0.28 -0.76 0.30
N GLY A 55 0.34 -0.06 -0.65
CA GLY A 55 1.54 0.74 -0.44
C GLY A 55 1.36 1.88 0.56
N VAL A 56 0.30 2.68 0.35
CA VAL A 56 -0.10 3.78 1.23
C VAL A 56 -0.48 3.23 2.60
N ASN A 57 -1.35 2.23 2.65
CA ASN A 57 -1.77 1.63 3.91
C ASN A 57 -0.56 1.12 4.71
N HIS A 58 0.34 0.37 4.07
CA HIS A 58 1.55 -0.11 4.70
C HIS A 58 2.40 1.03 5.27
N ASN A 59 2.57 2.11 4.53
CA ASN A 59 3.31 3.28 5.01
C ASN A 59 2.68 3.87 6.28
N PHE A 60 1.35 4.01 6.31
CA PHE A 60 0.64 4.54 7.48
C PHE A 60 0.69 3.59 8.68
N GLU A 61 0.56 2.28 8.47
CA GLU A 61 0.78 1.26 9.51
C GLU A 61 2.17 1.41 10.14
N ARG A 62 3.20 1.59 9.29
CA ARG A 62 4.58 1.75 9.75
C ARG A 62 4.78 3.05 10.52
N MET A 63 4.08 4.14 10.17
CA MET A 63 4.16 5.39 10.92
C MET A 63 3.61 5.25 12.35
N THR A 64 2.62 4.38 12.55
CA THR A 64 1.90 4.26 13.83
C THR A 64 2.28 3.03 14.66
N ASP A 65 3.09 2.11 14.13
CA ASP A 65 3.48 0.86 14.81
C ASP A 65 4.44 1.03 16.01
N GLY A 66 4.90 2.25 16.29
CA GLY A 66 5.77 2.56 17.42
C GLY A 66 7.22 2.05 17.26
N THR A 67 7.58 1.51 16.10
CA THR A 67 8.96 1.08 15.84
C THR A 67 9.89 2.26 15.65
N LYS A 68 11.17 2.07 15.98
CA LYS A 68 12.21 3.10 15.84
C LYS A 68 12.26 3.73 14.43
N ASN A 69 11.97 2.94 13.40
CA ASN A 69 12.03 3.37 12.01
C ASN A 69 10.65 3.77 11.47
N GLY A 70 9.59 3.74 12.28
CA GLY A 70 8.26 4.17 11.87
C GLY A 70 8.22 5.61 11.33
N PRO A 71 8.89 6.59 11.99
CA PRO A 71 8.97 7.95 11.51
C PRO A 71 9.56 8.10 10.09
N ASP A 72 10.39 7.15 9.64
CA ASP A 72 10.98 7.19 8.29
C ASP A 72 9.93 7.05 7.19
N HIS A 73 8.74 6.51 7.50
CA HIS A 73 7.65 6.38 6.55
C HIS A 73 6.85 7.68 6.37
N SER A 74 7.01 8.67 7.26
CA SER A 74 6.44 10.01 7.11
C SER A 74 7.35 10.85 6.20
N LEU A 75 7.02 10.92 4.92
CA LEU A 75 7.93 11.49 3.91
C LEU A 75 7.92 13.02 3.93
N ALA A 76 9.09 13.64 3.83
CA ALA A 76 9.26 15.08 3.77
C ALA A 76 8.40 15.71 2.65
N GLY A 77 7.57 16.70 2.99
CA GLY A 77 6.66 17.38 2.03
C GLY A 77 5.39 16.61 1.67
N ILE A 78 5.20 15.37 2.15
CA ILE A 78 3.96 14.60 2.04
C ILE A 78 3.30 14.47 3.42
N GLY A 79 4.08 14.08 4.43
CA GLY A 79 3.60 13.89 5.80
C GLY A 79 2.55 12.77 5.88
N ASN A 80 1.42 13.07 6.51
CA ASN A 80 0.32 12.13 6.76
C ASN A 80 -0.85 12.31 5.76
N ASP A 81 -0.55 12.72 4.53
CA ASP A 81 -1.54 12.92 3.47
C ASP A 81 -1.58 11.68 2.56
N PRO A 82 -2.60 10.81 2.68
CA PRO A 82 -2.63 9.53 1.98
C PRO A 82 -2.77 9.69 0.46
N GLN A 83 -3.48 10.72 0.00
CA GLN A 83 -3.63 11.00 -1.43
C GLN A 83 -2.30 11.47 -2.04
N LYS A 84 -1.59 12.39 -1.38
CA LYS A 84 -0.25 12.81 -1.87
C LYS A 84 0.74 11.67 -1.85
N LEU A 85 0.66 10.78 -0.86
CA LEU A 85 1.49 9.58 -0.84
C LEU A 85 1.13 8.65 -2.01
N ALA A 86 -0.14 8.44 -2.30
CA ALA A 86 -0.59 7.66 -3.46
C ALA A 86 -0.07 8.24 -4.78
N ASP A 87 -0.23 9.55 -4.99
CA ASP A 87 0.27 10.26 -6.17
C ASP A 87 1.78 10.06 -6.34
N TYR A 88 2.52 10.20 -5.24
CA TYR A 88 3.96 10.02 -5.20
C TYR A 88 4.35 8.59 -5.55
N LEU A 89 3.79 7.57 -4.87
CA LEU A 89 4.09 6.17 -5.12
C LEU A 89 3.74 5.78 -6.57
N ASN A 90 2.56 6.17 -7.06
CA ASN A 90 2.13 5.92 -8.43
C ASN A 90 3.11 6.51 -9.46
N SER A 91 3.72 7.67 -9.18
CA SER A 91 4.68 8.31 -10.08
C SER A 91 5.95 7.48 -10.35
N PHE A 92 6.27 6.51 -9.47
CA PHE A 92 7.42 5.60 -9.60
C PHE A 92 7.07 4.25 -10.24
N LYS A 93 5.79 3.96 -10.52
CA LYS A 93 5.41 2.73 -11.22
C LYS A 93 6.13 2.64 -12.57
N GLY A 94 6.81 1.53 -12.79
CA GLY A 94 7.62 1.30 -14.00
C GLY A 94 8.94 2.07 -14.08
N LYS A 95 9.31 2.84 -13.04
CA LYS A 95 10.53 3.66 -13.01
C LYS A 95 11.58 3.16 -11.99
N MET A 96 11.47 1.91 -11.55
CA MET A 96 12.44 1.31 -10.63
C MET A 96 13.78 1.08 -11.34
N THR A 97 14.87 1.45 -10.68
CA THR A 97 16.21 1.51 -11.27
C THR A 97 17.13 0.37 -10.82
N HIS A 98 16.91 -0.20 -9.65
CA HIS A 98 17.77 -1.24 -9.07
C HIS A 98 16.96 -2.45 -8.58
N ILE A 99 17.67 -3.54 -8.27
CA ILE A 99 17.19 -4.76 -7.63
C ILE A 99 17.88 -4.90 -6.26
N ASP A 100 17.11 -5.23 -5.23
CA ASP A 100 17.65 -5.58 -3.90
C ASP A 100 18.21 -7.00 -3.90
N THR A 101 19.52 -7.13 -3.70
CA THR A 101 20.23 -8.42 -3.69
C THR A 101 20.08 -9.21 -2.39
N LYS A 102 19.64 -8.57 -1.29
CA LYS A 102 19.43 -9.25 0.00
C LYS A 102 17.99 -9.71 0.21
N GLY A 103 17.07 -9.29 -0.64
CA GLY A 103 15.64 -9.60 -0.56
C GLY A 103 15.18 -10.64 -1.56
N GLN A 104 13.87 -10.71 -1.76
CA GLN A 104 13.22 -11.54 -2.80
C GLN A 104 13.34 -10.90 -4.21
N GLY A 105 14.41 -10.14 -4.49
CA GLY A 105 14.58 -9.42 -5.75
C GLY A 105 13.62 -8.24 -5.93
N SER A 106 13.22 -7.57 -4.85
CA SER A 106 12.39 -6.36 -4.94
C SER A 106 13.06 -5.30 -5.80
N ARG A 107 12.27 -4.61 -6.62
CA ARG A 107 12.77 -3.50 -7.45
C ARG A 107 12.74 -2.24 -6.61
N VAL A 108 13.76 -1.40 -6.72
CA VAL A 108 13.87 -0.18 -5.92
C VAL A 108 14.27 1.02 -6.78
N ALA A 109 13.95 2.22 -6.30
CA ALA A 109 14.46 3.49 -6.78
C ALA A 109 14.79 4.39 -5.59
N TYR A 110 15.65 5.37 -5.81
CA TYR A 110 16.03 6.36 -4.80
C TYR A 110 15.68 7.77 -5.29
N ASP A 111 14.97 8.54 -4.46
CA ASP A 111 14.65 9.94 -4.69
C ASP A 111 15.46 10.83 -3.75
N ALA A 112 16.50 11.46 -4.31
CA ALA A 112 17.35 12.41 -3.59
C ALA A 112 16.76 13.83 -3.54
N SER A 113 15.65 14.11 -4.25
CA SER A 113 15.02 15.43 -4.25
C SER A 113 14.16 15.69 -3.02
N ARG A 114 13.73 14.61 -2.33
CA ARG A 114 12.89 14.65 -1.14
C ARG A 114 13.69 14.27 0.10
N VAL A 115 14.35 15.24 0.69
CA VAL A 115 15.23 15.03 1.86
C VAL A 115 14.54 15.35 3.17
N ASP A 116 14.77 14.54 4.20
CA ASP A 116 14.37 14.84 5.58
C ASP A 116 15.33 15.83 6.26
N SER A 117 15.07 16.15 7.54
CA SER A 117 15.93 17.03 8.34
C SER A 117 17.34 16.48 8.58
N GLN A 118 17.58 15.19 8.28
CA GLN A 118 18.87 14.53 8.40
C GLN A 118 19.59 14.44 7.03
N GLY A 119 19.01 15.00 5.97
CA GLY A 119 19.55 14.93 4.61
C GLY A 119 19.33 13.58 3.92
N ARG A 120 18.49 12.70 4.46
CA ARG A 120 18.18 11.39 3.86
C ARG A 120 17.09 11.57 2.81
N GLY A 121 17.34 11.12 1.59
CA GLY A 121 16.33 10.97 0.54
C GLY A 121 15.32 9.87 0.84
N VAL A 122 14.57 9.45 -0.17
CA VAL A 122 13.54 8.41 -0.04
C VAL A 122 13.91 7.18 -0.87
N LEU A 123 13.89 6.02 -0.24
CA LEU A 123 13.94 4.74 -0.94
C LEU A 123 12.52 4.29 -1.25
N ILE A 124 12.25 4.03 -2.53
CA ILE A 124 11.00 3.47 -3.03
C ILE A 124 11.23 1.99 -3.30
N VAL A 125 10.37 1.13 -2.77
CA VAL A 125 10.47 -0.32 -2.87
C VAL A 125 9.20 -0.87 -3.50
N GLN A 126 9.35 -1.58 -4.62
CA GLN A 126 8.29 -2.30 -5.30
C GLN A 126 8.48 -3.81 -5.14
N THR A 127 7.47 -4.44 -4.55
CA THR A 127 7.31 -5.89 -4.47
C THR A 127 6.23 -6.34 -5.47
N PRO A 128 5.96 -7.65 -5.61
CA PRO A 128 4.83 -8.12 -6.42
C PRO A 128 3.46 -7.64 -5.95
N TYR A 129 3.34 -7.22 -4.67
CA TYR A 129 2.06 -6.90 -4.04
C TYR A 129 1.86 -5.41 -3.79
N ARG A 130 2.94 -4.63 -3.62
CA ARG A 130 2.82 -3.20 -3.29
C ARG A 130 4.02 -2.37 -3.71
N ILE A 131 3.80 -1.06 -3.75
CA ILE A 131 4.86 -0.05 -3.84
C ILE A 131 4.86 0.79 -2.56
N SER A 132 5.97 0.85 -1.84
CA SER A 132 6.08 1.57 -0.55
C SER A 132 7.33 2.43 -0.53
N ALA A 133 7.41 3.37 0.40
CA ALA A 133 8.53 4.30 0.47
C ALA A 133 8.91 4.68 1.89
N TYR A 134 10.18 5.00 2.14
CA TYR A 134 10.64 5.49 3.44
C TYR A 134 11.95 6.26 3.30
N HIS A 135 12.24 7.14 4.25
CA HIS A 135 13.50 7.86 4.30
C HIS A 135 14.68 6.91 4.50
N TYR A 136 15.70 7.08 3.66
CA TYR A 136 16.84 6.19 3.61
C TYR A 136 18.12 6.94 3.24
N SER A 137 19.24 6.51 3.80
CA SER A 137 20.54 7.13 3.50
C SER A 137 20.98 6.83 2.07
N GLN A 138 21.50 7.86 1.38
CA GLN A 138 22.09 7.71 0.06
C GLN A 138 23.34 6.82 0.12
N ASP A 139 24.21 7.01 1.11
CA ASP A 139 25.39 6.15 1.32
C ASP A 139 24.99 4.67 1.51
N ALA A 140 23.89 4.43 2.23
CA ALA A 140 23.38 3.07 2.42
C ALA A 140 22.81 2.49 1.11
N PHE A 141 22.15 3.31 0.29
CA PHE A 141 21.69 2.92 -1.03
C PHE A 141 22.86 2.57 -1.96
N GLU A 142 23.94 3.35 -1.92
CA GLU A 142 25.13 3.19 -2.75
C GLU A 142 26.13 2.15 -2.22
N SER A 143 25.86 1.54 -1.05
CA SER A 143 26.76 0.58 -0.39
C SER A 143 27.00 -0.74 -1.13
N GLY A 144 26.36 -0.95 -2.28
CA GLY A 144 26.46 -2.18 -3.08
C GLY A 144 25.37 -3.22 -2.80
N ARG A 145 24.40 -2.93 -1.93
CA ARG A 145 23.21 -3.79 -1.73
C ARG A 145 22.29 -3.79 -2.95
N TYR A 146 22.08 -2.63 -3.56
CA TYR A 146 21.16 -2.46 -4.68
C TYR A 146 21.96 -2.41 -5.98
N VAL A 147 21.63 -3.27 -6.93
CA VAL A 147 22.35 -3.41 -8.19
C VAL A 147 21.45 -3.07 -9.37
N LEU A 148 22.02 -2.60 -10.47
CA LEU A 148 21.25 -2.44 -11.71
C LEU A 148 20.73 -3.81 -12.19
N PRO A 149 19.52 -3.86 -12.77
CA PRO A 149 18.91 -5.09 -13.29
C PRO A 149 19.69 -5.72 -14.45
#